data_AF-A0A399E0D6-F1
#
_entry.id   AF-A0A399E0D6-F1
#
_cell.length_a   1.000
_cell.length_b   1.000
_cell.length_c   1.000
_cell.angle_alpha   90.00
_cell.angle_beta   90.00
_cell.angle_gamma   90.00
#
_symmetry.space_group_name_H-M   'P 1'
#
loop_
_entity.id
_entity.type
_entity.pdbx_description
1 polymer ?
#
loop_
_entity_poly.entity_id
_entity_poly.type
_entity_poly.pdbx_seq_one_letter_code
_entity_poly.pdbx_strand_id
1 'polypeptide(L)'
;MVSYGQMGEKIFEERELILELFPGTSPELWPPGEILYYRDQEARVHIEENPLHLILEPLEPTGSTTPIVCAACHRHISRNAAQFFRFGVGQDARHFRYVALCRDTESCSGIAPPARLREILLRGILP
;
A
#
# COMPACT_ATOMS: atom_id res chain seq x y z
N MET A 1 48.08 20.87 10.88
CA MET A 1 47.82 19.72 9.98
C MET A 1 46.35 19.38 10.12
N VAL A 2 45.56 19.70 9.10
CA VAL A 2 44.11 19.43 9.07
C VAL A 2 43.94 17.99 8.62
N SER A 3 43.44 17.12 9.51
CA SER A 3 43.12 15.73 9.17
C SER A 3 41.68 15.69 8.68
N TYR A 4 41.51 15.35 7.39
CA TYR A 4 40.21 15.23 6.73
C TYR A 4 39.44 14.03 7.32
N GLY A 5 38.32 14.30 7.97
CA GLY A 5 37.37 13.26 8.38
C GLY A 5 36.80 12.59 7.14
N GLN A 6 36.95 11.27 7.05
CA GLN A 6 36.33 10.46 6.01
C GLN A 6 34.81 10.51 6.15
N MET A 7 34.16 11.35 5.36
CA MET A 7 32.73 11.26 5.09
C MET A 7 32.60 10.24 3.97
N GLY A 8 32.38 8.96 4.33
CA GLY A 8 32.07 7.95 3.32
C GLY A 8 30.90 8.42 2.48
N GLU A 9 31.02 8.35 1.16
CA GLU A 9 29.92 8.67 0.24
C GLU A 9 28.69 7.88 0.66
N LYS A 10 27.69 8.56 1.24
CA LYS A 10 26.37 7.98 1.42
C LYS A 10 25.78 7.84 0.02
N ILE A 11 25.65 6.61 -0.44
CA ILE A 11 24.85 6.29 -1.62
C ILE A 11 23.40 6.43 -1.16
N PHE A 12 22.80 7.57 -1.47
CA PHE A 12 21.38 7.79 -1.24
C PHE A 12 20.58 7.19 -2.38
N GLU A 13 19.49 6.52 -2.08
CA GLU A 13 18.53 6.16 -3.12
C GLU A 13 17.86 7.42 -3.68
N GLU A 14 17.47 7.41 -4.95
CA GLU A 14 16.86 8.58 -5.63
C GLU A 14 15.65 9.14 -4.85
N ARG A 15 14.86 8.26 -4.24
CA ARG A 15 13.73 8.63 -3.37
C ARG A 15 14.19 9.38 -2.13
N GLU A 16 15.27 8.95 -1.47
CA GLU A 16 15.80 9.62 -0.27
C GLU A 16 16.28 11.03 -0.61
N LEU A 17 16.98 11.19 -1.74
CA LEU A 17 17.43 12.51 -2.22
C LEU A 17 16.25 13.46 -2.47
N ILE A 18 15.18 12.98 -3.11
CA ILE A 18 14.00 13.82 -3.38
C ILE A 18 13.33 14.26 -2.08
N LEU A 19 13.20 13.35 -1.10
CA LEU A 19 12.59 13.67 0.19
C LEU A 19 13.45 14.63 1.02
N GLU A 20 14.77 14.52 0.93
CA GLU A 20 15.71 15.42 1.60
C GLU A 20 15.72 16.82 0.96
N LEU A 21 15.79 16.89 -0.37
CA LEU A 21 15.89 18.16 -1.11
C LEU A 21 14.55 18.88 -1.26
N PHE A 22 13.45 18.13 -1.35
CA PHE A 22 12.11 18.64 -1.61
C PHE A 22 11.07 17.99 -0.69
N PRO A 23 11.12 18.26 0.64
CA PRO A 23 10.28 17.59 1.64
C PRO A 23 8.76 17.79 1.48
N GLY A 24 8.34 18.74 0.64
CA GLY A 24 6.93 19.00 0.30
C GLY A 24 6.44 18.31 -0.98
N THR A 25 7.26 17.49 -1.63
CA THR A 25 6.87 16.80 -2.87
C THR A 25 5.70 15.86 -2.60
N SER A 26 4.65 15.92 -3.42
CA SER A 26 3.50 15.02 -3.31
C SER A 26 3.93 13.54 -3.44
N PRO A 27 3.39 12.62 -2.62
CA PRO A 27 3.71 11.19 -2.69
C PRO A 27 3.52 10.53 -4.06
N GLU A 28 2.64 11.08 -4.91
CA GLU A 28 2.44 10.59 -6.28
C GLU A 28 3.63 10.86 -7.21
N LEU A 29 4.49 11.83 -6.86
CA LEU A 29 5.66 12.24 -7.64
C LEU A 29 6.96 11.59 -7.16
N TRP A 30 6.93 10.87 -6.03
CA TRP A 30 8.12 10.17 -5.55
C TRP A 30 8.44 8.98 -6.45
N PRO A 31 9.71 8.64 -6.66
CA PRO A 31 10.09 7.38 -7.29
C PRO A 31 9.38 6.19 -6.61
N PRO A 32 9.01 5.14 -7.37
CA PRO A 32 8.57 3.84 -6.84
C PRO A 32 9.52 3.32 -5.76
N GLY A 33 8.98 2.97 -4.61
CA GLY A 33 9.71 2.27 -3.56
C GLY A 33 9.40 0.78 -3.59
N GLU A 34 10.06 0.01 -2.71
CA GLU A 34 9.62 -1.35 -2.42
C GLU A 34 8.25 -1.33 -1.75
N ILE A 35 7.37 -2.23 -2.20
CA ILE A 35 6.01 -2.35 -1.67
C ILE A 35 5.86 -3.64 -0.91
N LEU A 36 5.40 -3.52 0.33
CA LEU A 36 4.99 -4.66 1.14
C LEU A 36 3.46 -4.78 1.10
N TYR A 37 2.97 -6.00 0.91
CA TYR A 37 1.54 -6.31 0.91
C TYR A 37 1.30 -7.62 1.64
N TYR A 38 0.71 -7.52 2.83
CA TYR A 38 0.57 -8.66 3.73
C TYR A 38 -0.68 -8.54 4.60
N ARG A 39 -1.00 -9.62 5.31
CA ARG A 39 -2.10 -9.69 6.29
C ARG A 39 -1.53 -9.94 7.68
N ASP A 40 -2.02 -9.21 8.67
CA ASP A 40 -1.61 -9.38 10.07
C ASP A 40 -2.46 -10.43 10.83
N GLN A 41 -2.17 -10.59 12.12
CA GLN A 41 -2.85 -11.57 12.98
C GLN A 41 -4.30 -11.18 13.27
N GLU A 42 -4.62 -9.88 13.23
CA GLU A 42 -5.97 -9.33 13.36
C GLU A 42 -6.77 -9.35 12.04
N ALA A 43 -6.23 -10.01 11.00
CA ALA A 43 -6.80 -10.11 9.66
C ALA A 43 -6.94 -8.78 8.90
N ARG A 44 -6.25 -7.72 9.34
CA ARG A 44 -6.09 -6.48 8.60
C ARG A 44 -5.08 -6.69 7.49
N VAL A 45 -5.25 -5.94 6.41
CA VAL A 45 -4.33 -5.97 5.26
C VAL A 45 -3.52 -4.69 5.25
N HIS A 46 -2.21 -4.84 5.09
CA HIS A 46 -1.24 -3.76 5.07
C HIS A 46 -0.74 -3.56 3.65
N ILE A 47 -0.68 -2.30 3.21
CA ILE A 47 0.08 -1.89 2.02
C ILE A 47 1.06 -0.81 2.47
N GLU A 48 2.36 -1.08 2.32
CA GLU A 48 3.43 -0.21 2.79
C GLU A 48 4.39 0.13 1.65
N GLU A 49 4.81 1.38 1.61
CA GLU A 49 5.84 1.89 0.70
C GLU A 49 6.56 3.06 1.39
N ASN A 50 7.59 2.76 2.19
CA ASN A 50 8.22 3.70 3.15
C ASN A 50 8.39 5.14 2.60
N PRO A 51 7.82 6.18 3.25
CA PRO A 51 7.16 6.19 4.57
C PRO A 51 5.63 6.00 4.56
N LEU A 52 5.05 5.64 3.42
CA LEU A 52 3.60 5.51 3.26
C LEU A 52 3.10 4.18 3.83
N HIS A 53 1.99 4.22 4.56
CA HIS A 53 1.36 3.04 5.13
C HIS A 53 -0.16 3.16 5.09
N LEU A 54 -0.82 2.15 4.52
CA LEU A 54 -2.27 2.00 4.54
C LEU A 54 -2.67 0.69 5.23
N ILE A 55 -3.58 0.80 6.18
CA ILE A 55 -4.20 -0.34 6.87
C ILE A 55 -5.65 -0.48 6.42
N LEU A 56 -6.00 -1.68 5.99
CA LEU A 56 -7.32 -2.05 5.52
C LEU A 56 -8.00 -2.94 6.56
N GLU A 57 -9.12 -2.46 7.10
CA GLU A 57 -9.91 -3.17 8.10
C GLU A 57 -10.88 -4.14 7.43
N PRO A 58 -10.92 -5.42 7.84
CA PRO A 58 -11.85 -6.38 7.28
C PRO A 58 -13.28 -6.04 7.68
N LEU A 59 -14.21 -6.28 6.76
CA LEU A 59 -15.65 -6.18 7.00
C LEU A 59 -16.28 -7.56 7.17
N GLU A 60 -17.40 -7.62 7.89
CA GLU A 60 -18.14 -8.86 8.02
C GLU A 60 -18.54 -9.43 6.65
N PRO A 61 -18.38 -10.74 6.43
CA PRO A 61 -18.69 -11.35 5.15
C PRO A 61 -20.20 -11.29 4.88
N THR A 62 -20.60 -10.51 3.88
CA THR A 62 -21.98 -10.52 3.39
C THR A 62 -22.20 -11.66 2.39
N GLY A 63 -23.24 -12.46 2.57
CA GLY A 63 -23.61 -13.53 1.65
C GLY A 63 -23.91 -13.01 0.24
N SER A 64 -23.29 -13.60 -0.78
CA SER A 64 -23.57 -13.35 -2.19
C SER A 64 -22.97 -14.48 -3.04
N THR A 65 -23.49 -14.71 -4.24
CA THR A 65 -22.94 -15.68 -5.20
C THR A 65 -22.22 -15.00 -6.37
N THR A 66 -22.25 -13.66 -6.42
CA THR A 66 -21.65 -12.89 -7.53
C THR A 66 -20.12 -12.92 -7.44
N PRO A 67 -19.43 -13.32 -8.53
CA PRO A 67 -17.97 -13.20 -8.61
C PRO A 67 -17.51 -11.75 -8.44
N ILE A 68 -16.33 -11.56 -7.86
CA ILE A 68 -15.76 -10.23 -7.61
C ILE A 68 -14.38 -10.15 -8.26
N VAL A 69 -13.99 -8.96 -8.70
CA VAL A 69 -12.62 -8.68 -9.14
C VAL A 69 -11.80 -8.22 -7.94
N CYS A 70 -10.69 -8.90 -7.65
CA CYS A 70 -9.76 -8.47 -6.62
C CYS A 70 -9.12 -7.12 -7.03
N ALA A 71 -9.17 -6.13 -6.14
CA ALA A 71 -8.62 -4.81 -6.42
C ALA A 71 -7.10 -4.81 -6.57
N ALA A 72 -6.39 -5.73 -5.91
CA ALA A 72 -4.92 -5.83 -5.95
C ALA A 72 -4.41 -6.61 -7.18
N CYS A 73 -4.89 -7.84 -7.40
CA CYS A 73 -4.38 -8.70 -8.48
C CYS A 73 -5.23 -8.72 -9.76
N HIS A 74 -6.37 -8.00 -9.79
CA HIS A 74 -7.32 -7.92 -10.91
C HIS A 74 -7.88 -9.24 -11.43
N ARG A 75 -7.72 -10.34 -10.69
CA ARG A 75 -8.35 -11.63 -11.04
C ARG A 75 -9.81 -11.65 -10.61
N HIS A 76 -10.63 -12.30 -11.41
CA HIS A 76 -11.97 -12.72 -11.01
C HIS A 76 -11.84 -13.84 -9.97
N ILE A 77 -12.49 -13.67 -8.83
CA ILE A 77 -12.48 -14.63 -7.72
C ILE A 77 -13.91 -14.93 -7.30
N SER A 78 -14.12 -16.14 -6.79
CA SER A 78 -15.39 -16.51 -6.18
C SER A 78 -15.65 -15.66 -4.95
N ARG A 79 -16.92 -15.55 -4.55
CA ARG A 79 -17.27 -14.81 -3.32
C ARG A 79 -16.51 -15.32 -2.11
N ASN A 80 -16.40 -16.65 -1.95
CA ASN A 80 -15.75 -17.29 -0.79
C ASN A 80 -14.23 -17.05 -0.76
N ALA A 81 -13.62 -16.81 -1.92
CA ALA A 81 -12.21 -16.46 -2.05
C ALA A 81 -11.95 -14.95 -1.85
N ALA A 82 -13.00 -14.13 -1.71
CA ALA A 82 -12.90 -12.69 -1.51
C ALA A 82 -13.14 -12.30 -0.04
N GLN A 83 -12.55 -11.19 0.36
CA GLN A 83 -12.82 -10.48 1.61
C GLN A 83 -12.99 -8.99 1.29
N PHE A 84 -14.00 -8.35 1.88
CA PHE A 84 -14.18 -6.90 1.76
C PHE A 84 -13.44 -6.20 2.88
N PHE A 85 -12.89 -5.05 2.55
CA PHE A 85 -12.16 -4.19 3.46
C PHE A 85 -12.62 -2.74 3.33
N ARG A 86 -12.45 -1.98 4.40
CA ARG A 86 -12.56 -0.52 4.39
C ARG A 86 -11.24 0.12 4.81
N PHE A 87 -11.03 1.35 4.40
CA PHE A 87 -9.95 2.21 4.90
C PHE A 87 -10.37 3.68 4.86
N GLY A 88 -9.84 4.47 5.79
CA GLY A 88 -10.05 5.92 5.82
C GLY A 88 -9.34 6.63 4.67
N VAL A 89 -9.87 7.77 4.24
CA VAL A 89 -9.28 8.63 3.22
C VAL A 89 -8.74 9.90 3.87
N GLY A 90 -7.47 10.20 3.61
CA GLY A 90 -6.78 11.38 4.13
C GLY A 90 -6.62 11.35 5.66
N GLN A 91 -6.40 12.51 6.25
CA GLN A 91 -6.06 12.67 7.67
C GLN A 91 -7.29 12.63 8.61
N ASP A 92 -8.50 12.93 8.10
CA ASP A 92 -9.67 13.19 8.95
C ASP A 92 -10.58 11.97 9.18
N ALA A 93 -10.31 10.81 8.58
CA ALA A 93 -11.04 9.54 8.76
C ALA A 93 -12.60 9.60 8.64
N ARG A 94 -13.17 10.71 8.16
CA ARG A 94 -14.63 10.88 7.98
C ARG A 94 -15.14 10.21 6.71
N HIS A 95 -14.25 9.95 5.75
CA HIS A 95 -14.55 9.29 4.50
C HIS A 95 -13.88 7.93 4.46
N PHE A 96 -14.63 6.92 4.02
CA PHE A 96 -14.13 5.57 3.86
C PHE A 96 -14.22 5.15 2.40
N ARG A 97 -13.21 4.40 1.95
CA ARG A 97 -13.25 3.65 0.71
C ARG A 97 -13.32 2.16 1.02
N TYR A 98 -13.85 1.42 0.06
CA TYR A 98 -14.10 -0.01 0.17
C TYR A 98 -13.42 -0.73 -0.98
N VAL A 99 -12.80 -1.87 -0.68
CA VAL A 99 -12.17 -2.73 -1.70
C VAL A 99 -12.46 -4.19 -1.41
N ALA A 100 -12.49 -4.99 -2.47
CA ALA A 100 -12.50 -6.44 -2.37
C ALA A 100 -11.11 -6.96 -2.69
N LEU A 101 -10.56 -7.80 -1.81
CA LEU A 101 -9.25 -8.43 -1.99
C LEU A 101 -9.37 -9.95 -1.88
N CYS A 102 -8.38 -10.65 -2.39
CA CYS A 102 -8.23 -12.08 -2.13
C CYS A 102 -8.14 -12.33 -0.61
N ARG A 103 -8.86 -13.33 -0.13
CA ARG A 103 -8.76 -13.79 1.25
C ARG A 103 -7.38 -14.36 1.56
N ASP A 104 -6.81 -15.11 0.61
CA ASP A 104 -5.42 -15.52 0.64
C ASP A 104 -4.55 -14.36 0.12
N THR A 105 -4.06 -13.55 1.06
CA THR A 105 -3.25 -12.36 0.79
C THR A 105 -1.83 -12.73 0.36
N GLU A 106 -1.28 -13.83 0.87
CA GLU A 106 0.06 -14.33 0.54
C GLU A 106 0.13 -14.79 -0.92
N SER A 107 -0.80 -15.63 -1.36
CA SER A 107 -0.87 -16.00 -2.79
C SER A 107 -1.11 -14.78 -3.68
N CYS A 108 -1.92 -13.83 -3.20
CA CYS A 108 -2.22 -12.60 -3.94
C CYS A 108 -0.99 -11.68 -4.08
N SER A 109 -0.10 -11.62 -3.09
CA SER A 109 1.07 -10.75 -3.12
C SER A 109 2.06 -11.15 -4.21
N GLY A 110 2.23 -12.45 -4.45
CA GLY A 110 3.05 -12.95 -5.57
C GLY A 110 2.51 -12.64 -6.97
N ILE A 111 1.28 -12.10 -7.08
CA ILE A 111 0.61 -11.80 -8.36
C ILE A 111 0.33 -10.30 -8.52
N ALA A 112 0.01 -9.61 -7.42
CA ALA A 112 -0.43 -8.22 -7.44
C ALA A 112 0.68 -7.31 -8.01
N PRO A 113 0.40 -6.52 -9.07
CA PRO A 113 1.40 -5.60 -9.61
C PRO A 113 1.76 -4.53 -8.55
N PRO A 114 3.04 -4.24 -8.30
CA PRO A 114 3.45 -3.21 -7.36
C PRO A 114 2.81 -1.84 -7.64
N ALA A 115 2.78 -1.41 -8.91
CA ALA A 115 2.11 -0.17 -9.30
C ALA A 115 0.64 -0.12 -8.88
N ARG A 116 -0.06 -1.25 -8.94
CA ARG A 116 -1.46 -1.34 -8.54
C ARG A 116 -1.64 -1.23 -7.02
N LEU A 117 -0.76 -1.86 -6.25
CA LEU A 117 -0.74 -1.71 -4.78
C LEU A 117 -0.45 -0.26 -4.38
N ARG A 118 0.48 0.39 -5.07
CA ARG A 118 0.76 1.82 -4.87
C ARG A 118 -0.44 2.70 -5.16
N GLU A 119 -1.19 2.44 -6.23
CA GLU A 119 -2.43 3.19 -6.52
C GLU A 119 -3.44 3.08 -5.38
N ILE A 120 -3.60 1.88 -4.78
CA ILE A 120 -4.51 1.68 -3.64
C ILE A 120 -4.01 2.47 -2.42
N LEU A 121 -2.70 2.38 -2.14
CA LEU A 121 -2.02 3.11 -1.07
C LEU A 121 -2.24 4.62 -1.18
N LEU A 122 -1.94 5.20 -2.34
CA LEU A 122 -2.09 6.63 -2.59
C LEU A 122 -3.55 7.10 -2.49
N ARG A 123 -4.53 6.29 -2.91
CA ARG A 123 -5.96 6.59 -2.76
C ARG A 123 -6.45 6.59 -1.31
N GLY A 124 -5.71 5.97 -0.39
CA GLY A 124 -6.00 6.04 1.04
C GLY A 124 -5.38 7.27 1.70
N ILE A 125 -4.20 7.69 1.24
CA ILE A 125 -3.43 8.78 1.86
C ILE A 125 -3.81 10.14 1.29
N LEU A 126 -4.04 10.21 -0.03
CA LEU A 126 -4.43 11.45 -0.71
C LEU A 126 -5.96 11.62 -0.65
N PRO A 127 -6.45 12.83 -0.31
CA PRO A 127 -7.89 13.13 -0.24
C PRO A 127 -8.63 12.97 -1.59
#